data_AF-A0A953SR27-F1
#
_entry.id   AF-A0A953SR27-F1
#
_cell.length_a   1.000
_cell.length_b   1.000
_cell.length_c   1.000
_cell.angle_alpha   90.00
_cell.angle_beta   90.00
_cell.angle_gamma   90.00
#
_symmetry.space_group_name_H-M   'P 1'
#
loop_
_entity.id
_entity.type
_entity.pdbx_description
1 polymer ?
#
loop_
_entity_poly.entity_id
_entity_poly.type
_entity_poly.pdbx_seq_one_letter_code
_entity_poly.pdbx_strand_id
1 'polypeptide(L)'
;MLRIIKMISLLLVSIIIVSGQTEKFTIGLYAGNSGDWETTSINPEYYAKMKELGANLLIIQPQAVTKGRYEEDGIEIISDTPLDPGNYIKYYSGGYYTRWKAKEGLENDRLRTGLKLDTNVGEKEGDYWVTKNINTKGVLMFGPHYRQDKKYRVKILDGRIINYTIDLRYKLEEMEAPPIIPETVFTVKAEYTFEKGTKITLPLAQKEVTTEEADGEFKTVTLEYNYQELINDYGEEAQKLIEYGTNNFDDSNPEQGLNIVVDYEGQTKLYIDYIDVYDNIIGSDIKSNSPNINTDIGDYIANMQNKLPNTFRYWYSLDEPQTIDNYYPYTFVKNILKEELQSKPIITCLYPGWNGKNNGDRTIPKFVNDVNPDQFLYYYYPMWESEWASVDDINGSVEKLEDTRELLQDAYEAYPNFWYTVQAHGFLEK
;
A
#
# COMPACT_ATOMS: atom_id res chain seq x y z
N MET A 1 -26.12 26.44 8.25
CA MET A 1 -25.84 27.31 7.08
C MET A 1 -24.77 28.39 7.34
N LEU A 2 -24.97 29.35 8.24
CA LEU A 2 -23.98 30.45 8.47
C LEU A 2 -22.61 29.99 9.05
N ARG A 3 -22.58 28.90 9.81
CA ARG A 3 -21.34 28.28 10.33
C ARG A 3 -20.56 27.50 9.26
N ILE A 4 -21.27 26.81 8.37
CA ILE A 4 -20.70 26.07 7.23
C ILE A 4 -20.04 27.03 6.25
N ILE A 5 -20.70 28.17 5.95
CA ILE A 5 -20.13 29.23 5.12
C ILE A 5 -18.86 29.79 5.77
N LYS A 6 -18.85 30.06 7.09
CA LYS A 6 -17.64 30.53 7.78
C LYS A 6 -16.49 29.52 7.79
N MET A 7 -16.76 28.22 7.85
CA MET A 7 -15.74 27.16 7.83
C MET A 7 -15.19 26.88 6.44
N ILE A 8 -16.03 26.80 5.42
CA ILE A 8 -15.60 26.72 4.01
C ILE A 8 -14.78 27.96 3.66
N SER A 9 -15.20 29.15 4.13
CA SER A 9 -14.41 30.37 4.00
C SER A 9 -13.07 30.31 4.74
N LEU A 10 -12.97 29.65 5.90
CA LEU A 10 -11.70 29.52 6.64
C LEU A 10 -10.73 28.56 5.94
N LEU A 11 -11.25 27.45 5.39
CA LEU A 11 -10.47 26.50 4.59
C LEU A 11 -10.00 27.16 3.26
N LEU A 12 -10.90 27.87 2.58
CA LEU A 12 -10.55 28.63 1.37
C LEU A 12 -9.56 29.76 1.67
N VAL A 13 -9.70 30.50 2.76
CA VAL A 13 -8.79 31.58 3.13
C VAL A 13 -7.40 31.06 3.52
N SER A 14 -7.29 29.84 4.05
CA SER A 14 -5.99 29.20 4.29
C SER A 14 -5.35 28.63 3.02
N ILE A 15 -6.14 28.29 2.00
CA ILE A 15 -5.66 27.87 0.66
C ILE A 15 -5.24 29.07 -0.21
N ILE A 16 -5.82 30.25 -0.02
CA ILE A 16 -5.62 31.43 -0.91
C ILE A 16 -4.27 32.15 -0.75
N ILE A 17 -3.41 31.78 0.22
CA ILE A 17 -2.10 32.46 0.40
C ILE A 17 -0.99 31.87 -0.50
N VAL A 18 -1.27 30.85 -1.31
CA VAL A 18 -0.28 30.25 -2.23
C VAL A 18 -0.48 30.77 -3.66
N SER A 19 0.43 31.66 -4.07
CA SER A 19 0.80 32.09 -5.44
C SER A 19 -0.31 32.23 -6.51
N GLY A 20 -0.40 33.41 -7.13
CA GLY A 20 -1.32 33.67 -8.25
C GLY A 20 -1.20 32.65 -9.38
N GLN A 21 -2.23 31.83 -9.56
CA GLN A 21 -2.30 30.80 -10.60
C GLN A 21 -2.96 31.36 -11.87
N THR A 22 -2.24 31.24 -12.99
CA THR A 22 -2.72 31.55 -14.35
C THR A 22 -3.44 30.38 -15.02
N GLU A 23 -3.51 29.21 -14.36
CA GLU A 23 -4.18 28.02 -14.86
C GLU A 23 -5.57 27.84 -14.24
N LYS A 24 -6.50 27.24 -14.99
CA LYS A 24 -7.86 26.92 -14.51
C LYS A 24 -7.75 25.99 -13.31
N PHE A 25 -8.27 26.42 -12.15
CA PHE A 25 -8.29 25.60 -10.93
C PHE A 25 -9.05 24.29 -11.19
N THR A 26 -8.43 23.15 -10.87
CA THR A 26 -9.06 21.83 -11.05
C THR A 26 -10.04 21.59 -9.91
N ILE A 27 -11.32 21.41 -10.25
CA ILE A 27 -12.37 21.04 -9.31
C ILE A 27 -12.96 19.72 -9.80
N GLY A 28 -12.71 18.66 -9.03
CA GLY A 28 -13.19 17.31 -9.31
C GLY A 28 -14.37 16.92 -8.44
N LEU A 29 -15.25 16.06 -8.98
CA LEU A 29 -16.27 15.36 -8.18
C LEU A 29 -16.17 13.85 -8.42
N TYR A 30 -16.34 13.08 -7.35
CA TYR A 30 -16.67 11.65 -7.45
C TYR A 30 -18.14 11.52 -7.84
N ALA A 31 -18.40 10.83 -8.94
CA ALA A 31 -19.75 10.56 -9.41
C ALA A 31 -20.07 9.06 -9.27
N GLY A 32 -20.93 8.73 -8.31
CA GLY A 32 -21.50 7.41 -8.09
C GLY A 32 -22.67 7.51 -7.12
N ASN A 33 -23.73 6.71 -7.30
CA ASN A 33 -24.80 6.64 -6.30
C ASN A 33 -24.27 5.94 -5.06
N SER A 34 -24.34 6.62 -3.92
CA SER A 34 -24.10 6.05 -2.59
C SER A 34 -24.95 4.78 -2.42
N GLY A 35 -24.31 3.61 -2.48
CA GLY A 35 -24.93 2.32 -2.21
C GLY A 35 -25.25 1.45 -3.44
N ASP A 36 -25.21 1.99 -4.66
CA ASP A 36 -25.47 1.22 -5.88
C ASP A 36 -24.38 1.52 -6.93
N TRP A 37 -23.23 0.88 -6.71
CA TRP A 37 -22.02 0.98 -7.53
C TRP A 37 -22.24 0.38 -8.94
N GLU A 38 -23.42 -0.16 -9.21
CA GLU A 38 -23.84 -0.75 -10.49
C GLU A 38 -24.72 0.19 -11.35
N THR A 39 -25.08 1.38 -10.86
CA THR A 39 -25.92 2.29 -11.66
C THR A 39 -25.12 3.05 -12.72
N THR A 40 -25.42 2.74 -13.99
CA THR A 40 -24.68 3.10 -15.21
C THR A 40 -24.99 4.50 -15.77
N SER A 41 -25.43 5.47 -14.95
CA SER A 41 -25.59 6.85 -15.42
C SER A 41 -25.51 7.87 -14.29
N ILE A 42 -24.75 8.95 -14.49
CA ILE A 42 -24.82 10.12 -13.59
C ILE A 42 -26.22 10.72 -13.70
N ASN A 43 -26.89 10.92 -12.57
CA ASN A 43 -28.13 11.68 -12.51
C ASN A 43 -27.93 13.06 -13.22
N PRO A 44 -28.74 13.39 -14.24
CA PRO A 44 -28.61 14.65 -14.97
C PRO A 44 -28.65 15.91 -14.09
N GLU A 45 -29.37 15.87 -12.97
CA GLU A 45 -29.41 16.97 -12.00
C GLU A 45 -28.10 17.13 -11.23
N TYR A 46 -27.46 16.02 -10.83
CA TYR A 46 -26.13 16.07 -10.21
C TYR A 46 -25.08 16.55 -11.20
N TYR A 47 -25.18 16.14 -12.46
CA TYR A 47 -24.33 16.64 -13.53
C TYR A 47 -24.52 18.15 -13.77
N ALA A 48 -25.75 18.65 -13.80
CA ALA A 48 -26.02 20.08 -13.93
C ALA A 48 -25.44 20.88 -12.76
N LYS A 49 -25.68 20.43 -11.52
CA LYS A 49 -25.12 21.05 -10.31
C LYS A 49 -23.60 21.05 -10.30
N MET A 50 -22.97 19.95 -10.71
CA MET A 50 -21.53 19.88 -10.88
C MET A 50 -21.01 20.97 -11.82
N LYS A 51 -21.66 21.16 -12.99
CA LYS A 51 -21.29 22.22 -13.93
C LYS A 51 -21.51 23.62 -13.35
N GLU A 52 -22.61 23.83 -12.62
CA GLU A 52 -22.87 25.09 -11.89
C GLU A 52 -21.78 25.41 -10.85
N LEU A 53 -21.23 24.39 -10.20
CA LEU A 53 -20.10 24.52 -9.26
C LEU A 53 -18.74 24.78 -9.95
N GLY A 54 -18.70 24.78 -11.28
CA GLY A 54 -17.49 25.01 -12.06
C GLY A 54 -16.54 23.79 -12.11
N ALA A 55 -17.02 22.61 -11.72
CA ALA A 55 -16.24 21.38 -11.81
C ALA A 55 -15.89 21.05 -13.27
N ASN A 56 -14.62 20.68 -13.47
CA ASN A 56 -14.02 20.40 -14.77
C ASN A 56 -13.39 19.01 -14.84
N LEU A 57 -13.49 18.23 -13.76
CA LEU A 57 -12.95 16.89 -13.64
C LEU A 57 -14.02 15.97 -13.00
N LEU A 58 -14.13 14.74 -13.51
CA LEU A 58 -15.01 13.70 -12.99
C LEU A 58 -14.22 12.44 -12.68
N ILE A 59 -14.38 11.91 -11.47
CA ILE A 59 -13.91 10.58 -11.10
C ILE A 59 -15.12 9.65 -11.16
N ILE A 60 -15.13 8.73 -12.11
CA ILE A 60 -16.33 7.92 -12.42
C ILE A 60 -15.97 6.54 -12.98
N GLN A 61 -16.90 5.60 -12.82
CA GLN A 61 -16.88 4.33 -13.53
C GLN A 61 -17.12 4.49 -15.04
N PRO A 62 -16.32 3.84 -15.89
CA PRO A 62 -16.46 3.91 -17.34
C PRO A 62 -17.81 3.42 -17.86
N GLN A 63 -18.44 2.48 -17.16
CA GLN A 63 -19.74 1.93 -17.52
C GLN A 63 -20.87 2.96 -17.40
N ALA A 64 -20.65 4.05 -16.65
CA ALA A 64 -21.63 5.10 -16.43
C ALA A 64 -21.61 6.23 -17.47
N VAL A 65 -20.78 6.10 -18.51
CA VAL A 65 -20.53 7.17 -19.47
C VAL A 65 -21.36 7.02 -20.75
N THR A 66 -22.16 8.04 -21.04
CA THR A 66 -22.71 8.27 -22.38
C THR A 66 -21.62 8.90 -23.26
N LYS A 67 -21.23 8.21 -24.34
CA LYS A 67 -20.23 8.68 -25.31
C LYS A 67 -20.54 10.12 -25.78
N GLY A 68 -19.54 11.01 -25.77
CA GLY A 68 -19.60 12.37 -26.34
C GLY A 68 -20.02 13.50 -25.40
N ARG A 69 -20.84 13.25 -24.37
CA ARG A 69 -21.39 14.33 -23.52
C ARG A 69 -20.32 15.10 -22.73
N TYR A 70 -19.34 14.38 -22.18
CA TYR A 70 -18.29 14.98 -21.34
C TYR A 70 -17.24 15.73 -22.15
N GLU A 71 -16.94 15.24 -23.35
CA GLU A 71 -16.02 15.88 -24.29
C GLU A 71 -16.56 17.24 -24.76
N GLU A 72 -17.86 17.32 -25.09
CA GLU A 72 -18.52 18.57 -25.50
C GLU A 72 -18.52 19.63 -24.40
N ASP A 73 -18.67 19.22 -23.14
CA ASP A 73 -18.67 20.10 -21.97
C ASP A 73 -17.25 20.43 -21.45
N GLY A 74 -16.20 19.89 -22.09
CA GLY A 74 -14.80 20.11 -21.70
C GLY A 74 -14.46 19.55 -20.32
N ILE A 75 -15.09 18.44 -19.95
CA ILE A 75 -14.89 17.76 -18.67
C ILE A 75 -13.89 16.62 -18.85
N GLU A 76 -12.83 16.64 -18.04
CA GLU A 76 -11.84 15.58 -17.99
C GLU A 76 -12.32 14.43 -17.12
N ILE A 77 -11.94 13.19 -17.47
CA ILE A 77 -12.33 11.99 -16.75
C ILE A 77 -11.10 11.31 -16.13
N ILE A 78 -11.29 10.84 -14.91
CA ILE A 78 -10.45 9.84 -14.26
C ILE A 78 -11.31 8.60 -14.14
N SER A 79 -10.85 7.52 -14.76
CA SER A 79 -11.52 6.24 -14.67
C SER A 79 -11.25 5.62 -13.31
N ASP A 80 -12.21 5.73 -12.42
CA ASP A 80 -12.27 4.87 -11.25
C ASP A 80 -13.22 3.71 -11.56
N THR A 81 -12.67 2.62 -12.11
CA THR A 81 -13.42 1.37 -12.18
C THR A 81 -13.17 0.64 -10.85
N PRO A 82 -14.15 0.55 -9.93
CA PRO A 82 -14.00 -0.27 -8.75
C PRO A 82 -13.87 -1.70 -9.20
N LEU A 83 -12.87 -2.39 -8.64
CA LEU A 83 -12.62 -3.83 -8.67
C LEU A 83 -13.47 -4.59 -9.70
N ASP A 84 -13.33 -4.29 -10.99
CA ASP A 84 -14.07 -4.94 -12.08
C ASP A 84 -13.18 -6.09 -12.57
N PRO A 85 -13.73 -7.26 -12.94
CA PRO A 85 -12.98 -8.24 -13.71
C PRO A 85 -12.41 -7.62 -14.99
N GLY A 86 -11.17 -7.15 -14.91
CA GLY A 86 -10.42 -6.56 -16.01
C GLY A 86 -9.71 -5.23 -15.71
N ASN A 87 -9.84 -4.62 -14.52
CA ASN A 87 -9.01 -3.44 -14.18
C ASN A 87 -7.59 -3.87 -13.80
N TYR A 88 -6.78 -4.17 -14.82
CA TYR A 88 -5.43 -4.68 -14.66
C TYR A 88 -4.44 -3.65 -14.10
N ILE A 89 -4.73 -2.35 -14.23
CA ILE A 89 -3.94 -1.28 -13.59
C ILE A 89 -4.08 -1.39 -12.07
N LYS A 90 -5.30 -1.49 -11.55
CA LYS A 90 -5.51 -1.72 -10.11
C LYS A 90 -4.95 -3.06 -9.65
N TYR A 91 -5.19 -4.12 -10.42
CA TYR A 91 -4.71 -5.47 -10.14
C TYR A 91 -3.19 -5.50 -9.89
N TYR A 92 -2.40 -4.94 -10.79
CA TYR A 92 -0.93 -4.93 -10.68
C TYR A 92 -0.36 -3.80 -9.82
N SER A 93 -1.16 -2.78 -9.47
CA SER A 93 -0.75 -1.72 -8.52
C SER A 93 -0.95 -2.09 -7.05
N GLY A 94 -1.58 -3.24 -6.77
CA GLY A 94 -1.80 -3.69 -5.41
C GLY A 94 -0.50 -4.06 -4.71
N GLY A 95 -0.43 -3.78 -3.41
CA GLY A 95 0.74 -4.01 -2.56
C GLY A 95 1.02 -5.49 -2.34
N TYR A 96 1.44 -6.19 -3.40
CA TYR A 96 1.63 -7.63 -3.41
C TYR A 96 3.04 -8.11 -3.79
N TYR A 97 3.98 -7.21 -4.08
CA TYR A 97 5.39 -7.55 -4.27
C TYR A 97 6.30 -6.46 -3.72
N THR A 98 7.23 -6.84 -2.86
CA THR A 98 8.24 -5.92 -2.32
C THR A 98 9.60 -6.60 -2.20
N ARG A 99 10.65 -5.81 -2.38
CA ARG A 99 12.04 -6.20 -2.16
C ARG A 99 12.66 -5.27 -1.11
N TRP A 100 13.17 -5.84 -0.03
CA TRP A 100 14.00 -5.10 0.92
C TRP A 100 15.45 -5.48 0.74
N LYS A 101 16.28 -4.51 0.35
CA LYS A 101 17.72 -4.69 0.23
C LYS A 101 18.40 -4.34 1.55
N ALA A 102 19.40 -5.13 1.95
CA ALA A 102 20.17 -4.88 3.17
C ALA A 102 20.80 -3.48 3.19
N LYS A 103 21.28 -2.99 2.03
CA LYS A 103 21.82 -1.64 1.90
C LYS A 103 20.84 -0.50 2.25
N GLU A 104 19.55 -0.73 2.10
CA GLU A 104 18.47 0.25 2.33
C GLU A 104 17.85 0.11 3.72
N GLY A 105 18.15 -0.98 4.45
CA GLY A 105 17.48 -1.26 5.71
C GLY A 105 18.03 -0.47 6.92
N LEU A 106 17.19 -0.42 7.95
CA LEU A 106 17.41 0.38 9.16
C LEU A 106 18.24 -0.40 10.19
N GLU A 107 18.88 0.33 11.11
CA GLU A 107 19.65 -0.26 12.22
C GLU A 107 18.90 -0.05 13.54
N ASN A 108 18.54 -1.15 14.22
CA ASN A 108 17.86 -1.17 15.52
C ASN A 108 16.59 -0.30 15.67
N ASP A 109 15.99 0.18 14.58
CA ASP A 109 14.81 1.05 14.64
C ASP A 109 13.52 0.22 14.63
N ARG A 110 12.98 -0.04 15.82
CA ARG A 110 11.75 -0.83 15.99
C ARG A 110 10.47 -0.07 15.64
N LEU A 111 10.53 1.25 15.53
CA LEU A 111 9.35 2.09 15.40
C LEU A 111 9.02 2.47 13.96
N ARG A 112 9.90 2.14 13.01
CA ARG A 112 9.73 2.41 11.59
C ARG A 112 9.49 1.14 10.80
N THR A 113 8.89 1.29 9.64
CA THR A 113 8.71 0.22 8.66
C THR A 113 10.02 -0.13 7.95
N GLY A 114 10.02 -1.27 7.26
CA GLY A 114 11.20 -1.84 6.60
C GLY A 114 11.92 -2.90 7.44
N LEU A 115 12.86 -3.62 6.84
CA LEU A 115 13.69 -4.57 7.58
C LEU A 115 14.76 -3.88 8.44
N LYS A 116 15.11 -4.53 9.54
CA LYS A 116 16.08 -4.05 10.52
C LYS A 116 17.23 -5.04 10.70
N LEU A 117 18.43 -4.50 10.80
CA LEU A 117 19.63 -5.20 11.30
C LEU A 117 19.71 -5.06 12.81
N ASP A 118 19.88 -6.18 13.52
CA ASP A 118 20.31 -6.16 14.93
C ASP A 118 21.83 -6.03 14.99
N THR A 119 22.31 -4.85 15.40
CA THR A 119 23.75 -4.58 15.41
C THR A 119 24.49 -5.32 16.52
N ASN A 120 23.81 -6.02 17.42
CA ASN A 120 24.49 -6.89 18.37
C ASN A 120 25.01 -8.15 17.68
N VAL A 121 24.31 -8.64 16.65
CA VAL A 121 24.63 -9.86 15.91
C VAL A 121 25.37 -9.57 14.60
N GLY A 122 24.94 -8.54 13.87
CA GLY A 122 25.49 -8.19 12.57
C GLY A 122 26.01 -6.76 12.42
N GLU A 123 26.55 -6.50 11.24
CA GLU A 123 27.04 -5.20 10.78
C GLU A 123 26.80 -5.05 9.27
N LYS A 124 26.91 -3.82 8.77
CA LYS A 124 26.84 -3.54 7.33
C LYS A 124 28.22 -3.70 6.70
N GLU A 125 28.29 -4.45 5.60
CA GLU A 125 29.50 -4.62 4.79
C GLU A 125 29.16 -4.35 3.32
N GLY A 126 29.43 -3.14 2.85
CA GLY A 126 29.01 -2.71 1.52
C GLY A 126 27.48 -2.71 1.38
N ASP A 127 26.97 -3.48 0.42
CA ASP A 127 25.53 -3.62 0.17
C ASP A 127 24.87 -4.73 1.01
N TYR A 128 25.62 -5.41 1.89
CA TYR A 128 25.18 -6.59 2.62
C TYR A 128 25.03 -6.36 4.12
N TRP A 129 24.17 -7.15 4.76
CA TRP A 129 24.19 -7.38 6.20
C TRP A 129 24.97 -8.64 6.50
N VAL A 130 25.89 -8.57 7.45
CA VAL A 130 26.82 -9.65 7.71
C VAL A 130 26.93 -9.90 9.20
N THR A 131 27.04 -11.17 9.60
CA THR A 131 27.33 -11.50 11.00
C THR A 131 28.73 -11.04 11.40
N LYS A 132 28.86 -10.48 12.62
CA LYS A 132 30.13 -9.95 13.13
C LYS A 132 31.17 -11.05 13.40
N ASN A 133 30.71 -12.15 13.99
CA ASN A 133 31.53 -13.29 14.37
C ASN A 133 30.64 -14.55 14.45
N ILE A 134 31.22 -15.70 14.13
CA ILE A 134 30.57 -17.01 14.19
C ILE A 134 30.02 -17.39 15.56
N ASN A 135 30.51 -16.76 16.64
CA ASN A 135 30.07 -17.03 18.01
C ASN A 135 28.92 -16.12 18.47
N THR A 136 28.59 -15.07 17.72
CA THR A 136 27.57 -14.10 18.11
C THR A 136 26.21 -14.55 17.62
N LYS A 137 25.62 -15.53 18.31
CA LYS A 137 24.30 -16.09 17.97
C LYS A 137 23.16 -15.13 18.31
N GLY A 138 22.05 -15.27 17.62
CA GLY A 138 20.80 -14.55 17.87
C GLY A 138 20.17 -13.97 16.60
N VAL A 139 19.17 -13.12 16.78
CA VAL A 139 18.46 -12.48 15.67
C VAL A 139 19.42 -11.55 14.93
N LEU A 140 19.72 -11.85 13.67
CA LEU A 140 20.47 -10.97 12.79
C LEU A 140 19.56 -9.90 12.17
N MET A 141 18.37 -10.32 11.75
CA MET A 141 17.42 -9.49 11.00
C MET A 141 16.01 -9.72 11.50
N PHE A 142 15.22 -8.64 11.58
CA PHE A 142 13.80 -8.71 11.93
C PHE A 142 12.98 -7.64 11.19
N GLY A 143 11.64 -7.78 11.22
CA GLY A 143 10.69 -6.86 10.60
C GLY A 143 10.09 -7.40 9.29
N PRO A 144 9.32 -6.60 8.54
CA PRO A 144 9.17 -5.17 8.74
C PRO A 144 8.07 -4.78 9.73
N HIS A 145 7.32 -5.74 10.29
CA HIS A 145 6.14 -5.49 11.14
C HIS A 145 5.08 -4.71 10.37
N TYR A 146 4.55 -5.36 9.34
CA TYR A 146 3.58 -4.73 8.46
C TYR A 146 2.35 -5.59 8.24
N ARG A 147 1.23 -4.91 8.04
CA ARG A 147 -0.01 -5.51 7.59
C ARG A 147 0.21 -6.18 6.23
N GLN A 148 -0.41 -7.34 6.02
CA GLN A 148 -0.60 -7.94 4.71
C GLN A 148 -2.08 -8.23 4.51
N ASP A 149 -2.54 -8.25 3.26
CA ASP A 149 -3.86 -8.79 2.95
C ASP A 149 -3.85 -10.31 3.17
N LYS A 150 -4.98 -10.87 3.60
CA LYS A 150 -5.11 -12.31 3.86
C LYS A 150 -5.99 -13.02 2.82
N LYS A 151 -6.87 -12.25 2.17
CA LYS A 151 -7.69 -12.64 1.01
C LYS A 151 -7.58 -11.56 -0.06
N TYR A 152 -7.67 -11.95 -1.32
CA TYR A 152 -7.78 -10.96 -2.38
C TYR A 152 -9.09 -10.21 -2.27
N ARG A 153 -9.00 -8.89 -2.34
CA ARG A 153 -10.13 -7.98 -2.49
C ARG A 153 -10.40 -7.64 -3.95
N VAL A 154 -9.48 -7.99 -4.86
CA VAL A 154 -9.68 -7.79 -6.30
C VAL A 154 -10.72 -8.77 -6.83
N LYS A 155 -11.76 -8.26 -7.51
CA LYS A 155 -12.93 -9.07 -7.92
C LYS A 155 -12.61 -10.32 -8.75
N ILE A 156 -11.52 -10.31 -9.53
CA ILE A 156 -11.05 -11.48 -10.30
C ILE A 156 -10.67 -12.66 -9.39
N LEU A 157 -10.20 -12.37 -8.18
CA LEU A 157 -9.69 -13.34 -7.20
C LEU A 157 -10.44 -13.29 -5.87
N ASP A 158 -11.59 -12.60 -5.80
CA ASP A 158 -12.26 -12.23 -4.55
C ASP A 158 -12.48 -13.42 -3.62
N GLY A 159 -12.20 -13.19 -2.34
CA GLY A 159 -12.34 -14.17 -1.27
C GLY A 159 -11.31 -15.29 -1.25
N ARG A 160 -10.46 -15.44 -2.29
CA ARG A 160 -9.38 -16.43 -2.29
C ARG A 160 -8.30 -16.04 -1.29
N ILE A 161 -7.85 -17.03 -0.51
CA ILE A 161 -6.75 -16.85 0.43
C ILE A 161 -5.45 -16.63 -0.33
N ILE A 162 -4.65 -15.71 0.17
CA ILE A 162 -3.38 -15.36 -0.43
C ILE A 162 -2.29 -16.30 0.12
N ASN A 163 -1.60 -16.98 -0.79
CA ASN A 163 -0.36 -17.69 -0.48
C ASN A 163 0.81 -16.76 -0.80
N TYR A 164 1.71 -16.61 0.17
CA TYR A 164 2.88 -15.76 0.07
C TYR A 164 4.16 -16.58 0.00
N THR A 165 5.15 -16.03 -0.68
CA THR A 165 6.51 -16.53 -0.72
C THR A 165 7.47 -15.46 -0.21
N ILE A 166 8.41 -15.89 0.62
CA ILE A 166 9.61 -15.16 1.02
C ILE A 166 10.81 -15.81 0.31
N ASP A 167 11.55 -15.04 -0.47
CA ASP A 167 12.84 -15.43 -1.02
C ASP A 167 13.94 -14.60 -0.37
N LEU A 168 14.73 -15.22 0.51
CA LEU A 168 15.89 -14.57 1.12
C LEU A 168 17.15 -14.91 0.33
N ARG A 169 17.82 -13.89 -0.21
CA ARG A 169 19.11 -14.01 -0.88
C ARG A 169 20.24 -13.90 0.14
N TYR A 170 21.02 -14.97 0.30
CA TYR A 170 22.12 -15.04 1.26
C TYR A 170 23.36 -15.67 0.67
N LYS A 171 24.49 -15.51 1.36
CA LYS A 171 25.74 -16.24 1.13
C LYS A 171 26.27 -16.70 2.47
N LEU A 172 26.81 -17.91 2.51
CA LEU A 172 27.58 -18.42 3.62
C LEU A 172 29.06 -18.40 3.24
N GLU A 173 29.93 -17.97 4.15
CA GLU A 173 31.38 -18.04 3.93
C GLU A 173 31.80 -19.49 3.71
N GLU A 174 32.64 -19.70 2.68
CA GLU A 174 33.11 -21.01 2.28
C GLU A 174 33.83 -21.71 3.44
N MET A 175 33.46 -22.96 3.70
CA MET A 175 34.13 -23.79 4.69
C MET A 175 35.11 -24.73 4.00
N GLU A 176 36.40 -24.66 4.36
CA GLU A 176 37.42 -25.58 3.82
C GLU A 176 37.09 -27.05 4.08
N ALA A 177 36.42 -27.34 5.20
CA ALA A 177 35.93 -28.66 5.57
C ALA A 177 34.62 -28.53 6.36
N PRO A 178 33.44 -28.62 5.71
CA PRO A 178 32.17 -28.64 6.41
C PRO A 178 32.09 -29.84 7.36
N PRO A 179 31.37 -29.72 8.50
CA PRO A 179 31.23 -30.82 9.46
C PRO A 179 30.56 -32.03 8.80
N ILE A 180 30.94 -33.22 9.25
CA ILE A 180 30.38 -34.50 8.74
C ILE A 180 28.85 -34.56 8.94
N ILE A 181 28.37 -33.97 10.03
CA ILE A 181 26.95 -33.82 10.32
C ILE A 181 26.61 -32.35 10.06
N PRO A 182 25.69 -32.05 9.13
CA PRO A 182 25.26 -30.69 8.85
C PRO A 182 24.70 -30.03 10.11
N GLU A 183 25.18 -28.83 10.41
CA GLU A 183 24.70 -28.03 11.53
C GLU A 183 23.95 -26.81 11.01
N THR A 184 22.90 -26.37 11.73
CA THR A 184 22.14 -25.18 11.36
C THR A 184 23.01 -23.93 11.53
N VAL A 185 23.08 -23.13 10.47
CA VAL A 185 23.79 -21.85 10.42
C VAL A 185 22.82 -20.74 10.77
N PHE A 186 21.62 -20.78 10.20
CA PHE A 186 20.54 -19.87 10.53
C PHE A 186 19.17 -20.47 10.21
N THR A 187 18.15 -19.89 10.84
CA THR A 187 16.75 -20.19 10.57
C THR A 187 16.05 -18.93 10.08
N VAL A 188 15.41 -19.00 8.91
CA VAL A 188 14.47 -17.96 8.45
C VAL A 188 13.07 -18.29 8.94
N LYS A 189 12.38 -17.33 9.55
CA LYS A 189 11.05 -17.48 10.13
C LYS A 189 10.12 -16.40 9.59
N ALA A 190 8.91 -16.79 9.24
CA ALA A 190 7.78 -15.89 9.04
C ALA A 190 6.86 -16.04 10.27
N GLU A 191 6.57 -14.92 10.92
CA GLU A 191 5.76 -14.86 12.13
C GLU A 191 4.72 -13.75 11.99
N TYR A 192 3.57 -13.91 12.64
CA TYR A 192 2.53 -12.89 12.70
C TYR A 192 2.31 -12.44 14.14
N THR A 193 2.43 -11.14 14.36
CA THR A 193 2.27 -10.54 15.69
C THR A 193 1.02 -9.67 15.74
N PHE A 194 0.22 -9.81 16.78
CA PHE A 194 -0.95 -8.97 17.04
C PHE A 194 -1.17 -8.79 18.54
N GLU A 195 -2.04 -7.85 18.93
CA GLU A 195 -2.37 -7.59 20.32
C GLU A 195 -3.85 -7.85 20.64
N LYS A 196 -4.11 -8.73 21.62
CA LYS A 196 -5.45 -8.99 22.17
C LYS A 196 -5.39 -8.93 23.69
N GLY A 197 -5.23 -7.72 24.24
CA GLY A 197 -4.96 -7.48 25.67
C GLY A 197 -3.53 -7.83 26.10
N THR A 198 -2.88 -8.78 25.40
CA THR A 198 -1.43 -9.02 25.42
C THR A 198 -0.92 -9.24 24.00
N LYS A 199 0.37 -8.99 23.76
CA LYS A 199 1.06 -9.26 22.51
C LYS A 199 1.20 -10.78 22.28
N ILE A 200 0.75 -11.26 21.13
CA ILE A 200 0.79 -12.66 20.71
C ILE A 200 1.57 -12.73 19.41
N THR A 201 2.53 -13.67 19.32
CA THR A 201 3.28 -13.96 18.09
C THR A 201 3.04 -15.41 17.70
N LEU A 202 2.64 -15.62 16.45
CA LEU A 202 2.35 -16.94 15.89
C LEU A 202 3.36 -17.28 14.79
N PRO A 203 3.94 -18.48 14.79
CA PRO A 203 4.75 -18.94 13.66
C PRO A 203 3.83 -19.21 12.46
N LEU A 204 4.21 -18.70 11.28
CA LEU A 204 3.53 -19.00 10.02
C LEU A 204 4.30 -20.05 9.22
N ALA A 205 5.63 -19.92 9.18
CA ALA A 205 6.51 -20.88 8.54
C ALA A 205 7.95 -20.67 9.01
N GLN A 206 8.80 -21.69 8.91
CA GLN A 206 10.24 -21.56 9.13
C GLN A 206 11.04 -22.52 8.25
N LYS A 207 12.30 -22.18 7.99
CA LYS A 207 13.24 -23.03 7.28
C LYS A 207 14.66 -22.83 7.76
N GLU A 208 15.35 -23.95 7.98
CA GLU A 208 16.74 -23.99 8.42
C GLU A 208 17.67 -24.05 7.21
N VAL A 209 18.79 -23.35 7.28
CA VAL A 209 19.91 -23.44 6.34
C VAL A 209 21.13 -23.93 7.09
N THR A 210 21.79 -24.95 6.55
CA THR A 210 22.86 -25.69 7.23
C THR A 210 24.23 -25.42 6.61
N THR A 211 25.27 -25.93 7.27
CA THR A 211 26.67 -25.85 6.81
C THR A 211 26.92 -26.54 5.46
N GLU A 212 26.02 -27.41 4.97
CA GLU A 212 26.12 -27.99 3.61
C GLU A 212 26.03 -26.92 2.53
N GLU A 213 25.40 -25.79 2.85
CA GLU A 213 25.22 -24.70 1.91
C GLU A 213 26.40 -23.71 1.87
N ALA A 214 27.45 -23.95 2.67
CA ALA A 214 28.60 -23.06 2.84
C ALA A 214 29.70 -23.24 1.77
N ASP A 215 29.37 -22.88 0.52
CA ASP A 215 30.26 -22.96 -0.64
C ASP A 215 30.77 -21.59 -1.13
N GLY A 216 30.53 -20.52 -0.37
CA GLY A 216 30.98 -19.18 -0.73
C GLY A 216 30.12 -18.46 -1.78
N GLU A 217 29.06 -19.09 -2.27
CA GLU A 217 28.19 -18.53 -3.32
C GLU A 217 26.87 -17.97 -2.78
N PHE A 218 26.31 -17.00 -3.51
CA PHE A 218 24.98 -16.50 -3.19
C PHE A 218 23.88 -17.49 -3.60
N LYS A 219 23.02 -17.83 -2.65
CA LYS A 219 21.87 -18.73 -2.78
C LYS A 219 20.60 -18.03 -2.33
N THR A 220 19.47 -18.69 -2.60
CA THR A 220 18.15 -18.22 -2.20
C THR A 220 17.47 -19.30 -1.38
N VAL A 221 17.03 -18.95 -0.17
CA VAL A 221 16.17 -19.81 0.64
C VAL A 221 14.74 -19.30 0.50
N THR A 222 13.88 -20.18 0.00
CA THR A 222 12.46 -19.92 -0.22
C THR A 222 11.65 -20.49 0.94
N LEU A 223 10.74 -19.68 1.46
CA LEU A 223 9.76 -20.00 2.49
C LEU A 223 8.35 -19.63 1.99
N GLU A 224 7.42 -20.57 2.05
CA GLU A 224 6.03 -20.34 1.67
C GLU A 224 5.14 -20.32 2.92
N TYR A 225 4.16 -19.43 2.96
CA TYR A 225 3.21 -19.35 4.06
C TYR A 225 1.86 -18.81 3.61
N ASN A 226 0.85 -19.03 4.44
CA ASN A 226 -0.44 -18.36 4.35
C ASN A 226 -1.03 -18.22 5.75
N TYR A 227 -2.22 -17.66 5.84
CA TYR A 227 -2.92 -17.43 7.10
C TYR A 227 -4.02 -18.47 7.39
N GLN A 228 -4.05 -19.60 6.67
CA GLN A 228 -5.13 -20.59 6.79
C GLN A 228 -5.11 -21.30 8.15
N GLU A 229 -3.94 -21.66 8.67
CA GLU A 229 -3.84 -22.32 9.98
C GLU A 229 -4.31 -21.39 11.11
N LEU A 230 -4.06 -20.09 10.98
CA LEU A 230 -4.58 -19.07 11.88
C LEU A 230 -6.12 -19.02 11.87
N ILE A 231 -6.77 -19.24 10.72
CA ILE A 231 -8.24 -19.41 10.63
C ILE A 231 -8.69 -20.64 11.41
N ASN A 232 -7.97 -21.74 11.26
CA ASN A 232 -8.35 -23.02 11.86
C ASN A 232 -8.24 -22.98 13.39
N ASP A 233 -7.19 -22.34 13.92
CA ASP A 233 -6.90 -22.34 15.37
C ASP A 233 -7.77 -21.35 16.17
N TYR A 234 -8.21 -20.26 15.54
CA TYR A 234 -8.93 -19.17 16.22
C TYR A 234 -10.38 -18.98 15.72
N GLY A 235 -10.84 -19.84 14.81
CA GLY A 235 -12.25 -19.94 14.39
C GLY A 235 -12.87 -18.63 13.88
N GLU A 236 -14.10 -18.32 14.30
CA GLU A 236 -14.83 -17.12 13.84
C GLU A 236 -14.13 -15.79 14.19
N GLU A 237 -13.35 -15.74 15.27
CA GLU A 237 -12.55 -14.54 15.60
C GLU A 237 -11.43 -14.34 14.58
N ALA A 238 -10.77 -15.42 14.13
CA ALA A 238 -9.80 -15.38 13.04
C ALA A 238 -10.40 -15.14 11.65
N GLN A 239 -11.66 -15.52 11.48
CA GLN A 239 -12.35 -15.24 10.24
C GLN A 239 -12.77 -13.76 10.13
N LYS A 240 -13.26 -13.15 11.21
CA LYS A 240 -13.54 -11.69 11.28
C LYS A 240 -12.26 -10.85 11.14
N LEU A 241 -11.16 -11.37 11.68
CA LEU A 241 -9.77 -10.95 11.51
C LEU A 241 -9.37 -10.75 10.04
N ILE A 242 -9.67 -11.75 9.20
CA ILE A 242 -9.30 -11.79 7.78
C ILE A 242 -10.28 -11.00 6.90
N GLU A 243 -11.56 -10.97 7.27
CA GLU A 243 -12.61 -10.39 6.45
C GLU A 243 -12.75 -8.88 6.63
N TYR A 244 -12.58 -8.34 7.85
CA TYR A 244 -12.93 -6.94 8.14
C TYR A 244 -11.81 -6.11 8.76
N GLY A 245 -10.70 -6.71 9.23
CA GLY A 245 -9.69 -5.97 9.98
C GLY A 245 -10.32 -5.26 11.19
N THR A 246 -10.84 -6.04 12.14
CA THR A 246 -11.53 -5.47 13.32
C THR A 246 -10.55 -4.91 14.35
N ASN A 247 -11.02 -3.97 15.19
CA ASN A 247 -10.26 -3.26 16.24
C ASN A 247 -9.44 -4.12 17.23
N ASN A 248 -9.68 -5.44 17.29
CA ASN A 248 -8.98 -6.35 18.22
C ASN A 248 -7.71 -6.98 17.62
N PHE A 249 -7.36 -6.65 16.38
CA PHE A 249 -6.21 -7.20 15.65
C PHE A 249 -5.59 -6.15 14.74
N ASP A 250 -5.41 -4.96 15.30
CA ASP A 250 -4.87 -3.80 14.63
C ASP A 250 -3.36 -3.96 14.34
N ASP A 251 -3.03 -4.46 13.16
CA ASP A 251 -1.67 -4.55 12.63
C ASP A 251 -1.18 -3.24 11.96
N SER A 252 -1.79 -2.10 12.30
CA SER A 252 -1.31 -0.74 11.96
C SER A 252 -0.38 -0.13 13.01
N ASN A 253 -0.18 -0.83 14.12
CA ASN A 253 0.75 -0.42 15.17
C ASN A 253 2.19 -0.86 14.86
N PRO A 254 3.20 -0.05 15.22
CA PRO A 254 4.59 -0.47 15.20
C PRO A 254 4.76 -1.78 15.98
N GLU A 255 5.55 -2.71 15.44
CA GLU A 255 5.81 -4.05 15.99
C GLU A 255 4.67 -5.08 15.90
N GLN A 256 3.60 -4.81 15.15
CA GLN A 256 2.53 -5.78 14.82
C GLN A 256 2.53 -6.13 13.32
N GLY A 257 1.80 -7.15 12.91
CA GLY A 257 1.74 -7.65 11.54
C GLY A 257 2.78 -8.75 11.23
N LEU A 258 3.13 -8.93 9.95
CA LEU A 258 4.14 -9.87 9.52
C LEU A 258 5.53 -9.43 10.01
N ASN A 259 6.20 -10.36 10.69
CA ASN A 259 7.58 -10.27 11.10
C ASN A 259 8.38 -11.40 10.43
N ILE A 260 9.46 -11.03 9.75
CA ILE A 260 10.40 -11.96 9.13
C ILE A 260 11.67 -11.90 9.95
N VAL A 261 12.08 -13.05 10.49
CA VAL A 261 13.23 -13.15 11.39
C VAL A 261 14.27 -14.04 10.75
N VAL A 262 15.53 -13.60 10.79
CA VAL A 262 16.69 -14.48 10.55
C VAL A 262 17.42 -14.66 11.86
N ASP A 263 17.29 -15.86 12.41
CA ASP A 263 17.90 -16.28 13.67
C ASP A 263 19.22 -16.99 13.35
N TYR A 264 20.34 -16.39 13.72
CA TYR A 264 21.68 -16.88 13.42
C TYR A 264 22.20 -17.80 14.53
N GLU A 265 22.61 -19.00 14.15
CA GLU A 265 23.00 -20.08 15.06
C GLU A 265 24.52 -20.36 15.06
N GLY A 266 25.28 -19.74 14.14
CA GLY A 266 26.75 -19.76 14.12
C GLY A 266 27.35 -20.51 12.92
N GLN A 267 28.46 -21.22 13.17
CA GLN A 267 29.19 -22.09 12.23
C GLN A 267 29.99 -21.42 11.12
N THR A 268 29.40 -20.45 10.42
CA THR A 268 30.09 -19.71 9.36
C THR A 268 29.49 -18.32 9.20
N LYS A 269 30.23 -17.37 8.62
CA LYS A 269 29.77 -16.00 8.44
C LYS A 269 28.60 -15.98 7.44
N LEU A 270 27.50 -15.34 7.84
CA LEU A 270 26.29 -15.21 7.03
C LEU A 270 26.22 -13.80 6.45
N TYR A 271 25.98 -13.71 5.15
CA TYR A 271 25.74 -12.49 4.41
C TYR A 271 24.30 -12.49 3.88
N ILE A 272 23.55 -11.42 4.08
CA ILE A 272 22.22 -11.19 3.52
C ILE A 272 22.30 -10.04 2.52
N ASP A 273 21.79 -10.27 1.32
CA ASP A 273 21.72 -9.27 0.24
C ASP A 273 20.35 -8.58 0.23
N TYR A 274 19.30 -9.36 -0.01
CA TYR A 274 17.94 -8.84 -0.01
C TYR A 274 16.95 -9.95 0.34
N ILE A 275 15.73 -9.54 0.56
CA ILE A 275 14.57 -10.41 0.64
C ILE A 275 13.51 -9.94 -0.36
N ASP A 276 12.85 -10.87 -1.04
CA ASP A 276 11.62 -10.61 -1.77
C ASP A 276 10.46 -11.21 -0.98
N VAL A 277 9.35 -10.46 -0.90
CA VAL A 277 8.08 -10.99 -0.38
C VAL A 277 6.97 -10.68 -1.36
N TYR A 278 6.24 -11.73 -1.73
CA TYR A 278 5.27 -11.62 -2.79
C TYR A 278 4.17 -12.66 -2.67
N ASP A 279 2.98 -12.33 -3.17
CA ASP A 279 1.95 -13.33 -3.34
C ASP A 279 2.19 -14.20 -4.58
N ASN A 280 1.70 -15.43 -4.57
CA ASN A 280 2.00 -16.43 -5.60
C ASN A 280 1.23 -16.24 -6.92
N ILE A 281 0.37 -15.23 -7.05
CA ILE A 281 -0.45 -14.92 -8.22
C ILE A 281 -0.06 -13.57 -8.86
N ILE A 282 -0.21 -12.45 -8.16
CA ILE A 282 0.01 -11.10 -8.69
C ILE A 282 1.47 -10.68 -8.48
N GLY A 283 1.97 -10.86 -7.26
CA GLY A 283 3.33 -10.50 -6.88
C GLY A 283 4.38 -11.35 -7.59
N SER A 284 4.09 -12.62 -7.86
CA SER A 284 4.95 -13.51 -8.65
C SER A 284 5.08 -13.06 -10.11
N ASP A 285 4.00 -12.56 -10.70
CA ASP A 285 4.01 -11.93 -12.03
C ASP A 285 4.92 -10.68 -12.02
N ILE A 286 4.76 -9.79 -11.03
CA ILE A 286 5.58 -8.58 -10.89
C ILE A 286 7.06 -8.93 -10.71
N LYS A 287 7.37 -9.87 -9.81
CA LYS A 287 8.74 -10.33 -9.51
C LYS A 287 9.44 -10.89 -10.74
N SER A 288 8.72 -11.68 -11.53
CA SER A 288 9.27 -12.33 -12.73
C SER A 288 9.26 -11.44 -13.96
N ASN A 289 8.71 -10.22 -13.86
CA ASN A 289 8.41 -9.35 -14.99
C ASN A 289 7.65 -10.11 -16.09
N SER A 290 6.56 -10.77 -15.69
CA SER A 290 5.76 -11.63 -16.54
C SER A 290 5.28 -10.89 -17.80
N PRO A 291 5.50 -11.43 -19.02
CA PRO A 291 5.11 -10.76 -20.26
C PRO A 291 3.59 -10.60 -20.40
N ASN A 292 2.81 -11.34 -19.59
CA ASN A 292 1.35 -11.23 -19.56
C ASN A 292 0.90 -9.86 -19.02
N ILE A 293 1.68 -9.23 -18.13
CA ILE A 293 1.32 -7.94 -17.52
C ILE A 293 1.09 -6.88 -18.59
N ASN A 294 2.00 -6.79 -19.58
CA ASN A 294 1.91 -5.82 -20.66
C ASN A 294 0.69 -6.06 -21.54
N THR A 295 0.38 -7.33 -21.77
CA THR A 295 -0.79 -7.74 -22.55
C THR A 295 -2.07 -7.38 -21.81
N ASP A 296 -2.16 -7.75 -20.54
CA ASP A 296 -3.32 -7.51 -19.68
C ASP A 296 -3.60 -6.00 -19.50
N ILE A 297 -2.57 -5.20 -19.21
CA ILE A 297 -2.70 -3.74 -19.10
C ILE A 297 -3.01 -3.12 -20.47
N GLY A 298 -2.35 -3.58 -21.54
CA GLY A 298 -2.56 -3.09 -22.90
C GLY A 298 -3.99 -3.33 -23.40
N ASP A 299 -4.52 -4.53 -23.18
CA ASP A 299 -5.89 -4.91 -23.54
C ASP A 299 -6.93 -4.12 -22.72
N TYR A 300 -6.66 -3.89 -21.43
CA TYR A 300 -7.50 -3.00 -20.61
C TYR A 300 -7.52 -1.58 -21.18
N ILE A 301 -6.36 -1.00 -21.50
CA ILE A 301 -6.26 0.34 -22.09
C ILE A 301 -7.03 0.40 -23.41
N ALA A 302 -6.83 -0.57 -24.30
CA ALA A 302 -7.50 -0.61 -25.60
C ALA A 302 -9.03 -0.70 -25.44
N ASN A 303 -9.52 -1.54 -24.52
CA ASN A 303 -10.94 -1.63 -24.19
C ASN A 303 -11.49 -0.28 -23.72
N MET A 304 -10.75 0.39 -22.84
CA MET A 304 -11.13 1.65 -22.24
C MET A 304 -11.11 2.82 -23.23
N GLN A 305 -10.08 2.92 -24.07
CA GLN A 305 -9.99 3.93 -25.13
C GLN A 305 -11.11 3.76 -26.17
N ASN A 306 -11.53 2.53 -26.47
CA ASN A 306 -12.68 2.27 -27.34
C ASN A 306 -14.01 2.78 -26.74
N LYS A 307 -14.16 2.68 -25.41
CA LYS A 307 -15.34 3.19 -24.70
C LYS A 307 -15.31 4.72 -24.56
N LEU A 308 -14.14 5.29 -24.26
CA LEU A 308 -13.93 6.70 -23.89
C LEU A 308 -12.72 7.30 -24.62
N PRO A 309 -12.84 7.56 -25.94
CA PRO A 309 -11.74 8.11 -26.71
C PRO A 309 -11.47 9.55 -26.28
N ASN A 310 -10.22 9.87 -25.92
CA ASN A 310 -9.72 11.22 -25.59
C ASN A 310 -10.17 11.86 -24.27
N THR A 311 -10.95 11.18 -23.43
CA THR A 311 -11.48 11.77 -22.18
C THR A 311 -10.62 11.50 -20.94
N PHE A 312 -9.70 10.53 -20.98
CA PHE A 312 -8.88 10.18 -19.81
C PHE A 312 -7.67 11.07 -19.61
N ARG A 313 -7.56 11.64 -18.41
CA ARG A 313 -6.36 12.35 -17.95
C ARG A 313 -5.40 11.44 -17.18
N TYR A 314 -5.94 10.57 -16.33
CA TYR A 314 -5.18 9.63 -15.50
C TYR A 314 -5.87 8.27 -15.40
N TRP A 315 -5.08 7.22 -15.20
CA TRP A 315 -5.57 5.91 -14.75
C TRP A 315 -5.60 5.85 -13.23
N TYR A 316 -6.72 5.44 -12.64
CA TYR A 316 -6.81 5.33 -11.18
C TYR A 316 -6.18 4.02 -10.69
N SER A 317 -5.12 4.12 -9.88
CA SER A 317 -4.48 2.97 -9.22
C SER A 317 -5.27 2.55 -7.96
N LEU A 318 -4.76 1.59 -7.18
CA LEU A 318 -5.40 1.20 -5.92
C LEU A 318 -5.50 2.40 -4.94
N ASP A 319 -6.63 2.52 -4.23
CA ASP A 319 -7.00 3.66 -3.38
C ASP A 319 -6.45 3.54 -1.94
N GLU A 320 -6.45 2.32 -1.42
CA GLU A 320 -5.98 2.02 -0.07
C GLU A 320 -4.92 0.93 -0.14
N PRO A 321 -3.64 1.28 -0.40
CA PRO A 321 -2.57 0.34 -0.11
C PRO A 321 -2.59 0.09 1.40
N GLN A 322 -3.16 -1.04 1.82
CA GLN A 322 -3.24 -1.45 3.22
C GLN A 322 -1.86 -1.70 3.86
N THR A 323 -0.77 -1.48 3.11
CA THR A 323 0.60 -1.84 3.44
C THR A 323 1.54 -0.72 2.97
N ILE A 324 2.04 0.11 3.89
CA ILE A 324 2.85 1.29 3.52
C ILE A 324 4.24 0.96 2.97
N ASP A 325 4.65 -0.30 3.06
CA ASP A 325 5.95 -0.78 2.60
C ASP A 325 5.88 -1.56 1.29
N ASN A 326 4.73 -1.53 0.62
CA ASN A 326 4.51 -2.20 -0.64
C ASN A 326 4.04 -1.23 -1.73
N TYR A 327 4.78 -0.13 -1.88
CA TYR A 327 4.53 0.86 -2.92
C TYR A 327 5.24 0.57 -4.25
N TYR A 328 6.19 -0.36 -4.26
CA TYR A 328 6.91 -0.74 -5.49
C TYR A 328 5.97 -1.10 -6.67
N PRO A 329 4.85 -1.83 -6.48
CA PRO A 329 3.92 -2.13 -7.55
C PRO A 329 3.35 -0.89 -8.27
N TYR A 330 3.18 0.25 -7.58
CA TYR A 330 2.78 1.51 -8.22
C TYR A 330 3.85 2.02 -9.17
N THR A 331 5.11 2.03 -8.74
CA THR A 331 6.26 2.42 -9.57
C THR A 331 6.42 1.49 -10.77
N PHE A 332 6.22 0.18 -10.56
CA PHE A 332 6.27 -0.82 -11.62
C PHE A 332 5.21 -0.57 -12.70
N VAL A 333 3.94 -0.44 -12.31
CA VAL A 333 2.84 -0.16 -13.26
C VAL A 333 3.02 1.19 -13.94
N LYS A 334 3.47 2.21 -13.21
CA LYS A 334 3.80 3.53 -13.77
C LYS A 334 4.83 3.42 -14.89
N ASN A 335 5.90 2.65 -14.68
CA ASN A 335 6.95 2.48 -15.67
C ASN A 335 6.45 1.73 -16.91
N ILE A 336 5.65 0.67 -16.76
CA ILE A 336 5.01 -0.03 -17.90
C ILE A 336 4.15 0.95 -18.72
N LEU A 337 3.29 1.72 -18.06
CA LEU A 337 2.43 2.68 -18.74
C LEU A 337 3.22 3.73 -19.51
N LYS A 338 4.31 4.25 -18.93
CA LYS A 338 5.12 5.31 -19.52
C LYS A 338 6.06 4.81 -20.61
N GLU A 339 6.81 3.75 -20.34
CA GLU A 339 7.95 3.32 -21.15
C GLU A 339 7.55 2.31 -22.23
N GLU A 340 6.60 1.43 -21.93
CA GLU A 340 6.25 0.30 -22.80
C GLU A 340 4.95 0.55 -23.57
N LEU A 341 3.93 1.08 -22.90
CA LEU A 341 2.61 1.30 -23.48
C LEU A 341 2.38 2.75 -23.95
N GLN A 342 3.25 3.68 -23.57
CA GLN A 342 3.14 5.13 -23.88
C GLN A 342 1.74 5.68 -23.61
N SER A 343 1.15 5.26 -22.50
CA SER A 343 -0.22 5.56 -22.08
C SER A 343 -0.26 6.76 -21.13
N LYS A 344 -1.47 7.11 -20.69
CA LYS A 344 -1.68 8.15 -19.66
C LYS A 344 -1.03 7.73 -18.33
N PRO A 345 -0.59 8.69 -17.50
CA PRO A 345 -0.02 8.40 -16.19
C PRO A 345 -1.07 7.86 -15.20
N ILE A 346 -0.61 7.25 -14.12
CA ILE A 346 -1.48 6.88 -12.99
C ILE A 346 -1.76 8.08 -12.09
N ILE A 347 -2.91 8.06 -11.45
CA ILE A 347 -3.21 8.84 -10.25
C ILE A 347 -3.58 7.86 -9.14
N THR A 348 -2.98 8.04 -7.98
CA THR A 348 -3.30 7.29 -6.77
C THR A 348 -4.07 8.22 -5.87
N CYS A 349 -5.26 7.81 -5.44
CA CYS A 349 -5.90 8.41 -4.29
C CYS A 349 -5.37 7.63 -3.09
N LEU A 350 -4.56 8.24 -2.24
CA LEU A 350 -3.97 7.56 -1.08
C LEU A 350 -4.82 7.81 0.16
N TYR A 351 -5.09 6.77 0.94
CA TYR A 351 -5.51 6.95 2.34
C TYR A 351 -4.29 7.01 3.27
N PRO A 352 -4.04 8.14 3.96
CA PRO A 352 -2.83 8.30 4.77
C PRO A 352 -2.90 7.64 6.16
N GLY A 353 -4.03 7.02 6.53
CA GLY A 353 -4.30 6.53 7.89
C GLY A 353 -4.93 7.59 8.79
N TRP A 354 -5.56 7.18 9.89
CA TRP A 354 -6.34 8.04 10.80
C TRP A 354 -5.56 9.15 11.52
N ASN A 355 -4.23 9.12 11.49
CA ASN A 355 -3.37 10.16 12.07
C ASN A 355 -2.24 10.55 11.09
N GLY A 356 -2.43 10.24 9.81
CA GLY A 356 -1.41 10.40 8.77
C GLY A 356 -0.19 9.49 8.88
N LYS A 357 -0.23 8.51 9.78
CA LYS A 357 0.81 7.51 9.97
C LYS A 357 0.23 6.11 9.85
N ASN A 358 1.08 5.20 9.43
CA ASN A 358 0.86 3.77 9.52
C ASN A 358 2.18 3.15 10.00
N ASN A 359 2.14 2.22 10.95
CA ASN A 359 3.33 1.56 11.49
C ASN A 359 4.48 2.53 11.84
N GLY A 360 4.12 3.70 12.36
CA GLY A 360 5.05 4.74 12.83
C GLY A 360 5.61 5.70 11.76
N ASP A 361 5.48 5.39 10.47
CA ASP A 361 5.94 6.27 9.39
C ASP A 361 4.85 7.24 8.92
N ARG A 362 5.26 8.46 8.54
CA ARG A 362 4.38 9.40 7.85
C ARG A 362 4.07 8.89 6.45
N THR A 363 2.80 8.60 6.19
CA THR A 363 2.36 7.86 4.99
C THR A 363 2.60 8.67 3.71
N ILE A 364 2.26 9.96 3.72
CA ILE A 364 2.35 10.83 2.53
C ILE A 364 3.79 11.03 2.05
N PRO A 365 4.73 11.52 2.89
CA PRO A 365 6.11 11.73 2.44
C PRO A 365 6.77 10.43 1.97
N LYS A 366 6.51 9.30 2.65
CA LYS A 366 7.03 8.00 2.24
C LYS A 366 6.48 7.57 0.87
N PHE A 367 5.17 7.65 0.67
CA PHE A 367 4.55 7.32 -0.62
C PHE A 367 5.12 8.17 -1.76
N VAL A 368 5.20 9.49 -1.58
CA VAL A 368 5.71 10.39 -2.61
C VAL A 368 7.17 10.08 -2.94
N ASN A 369 7.99 9.76 -1.94
CA ASN A 369 9.39 9.37 -2.15
C ASN A 369 9.53 8.02 -2.87
N ASP A 370 8.76 7.01 -2.45
CA ASP A 370 8.88 5.64 -2.95
C ASP A 370 8.26 5.48 -4.36
N VAL A 371 7.16 6.19 -4.64
CA VAL A 371 6.41 6.10 -5.91
C VAL A 371 6.82 7.18 -6.90
N ASN A 372 7.17 8.37 -6.41
CA ASN A 372 7.39 9.57 -7.22
C ASN A 372 6.24 9.77 -8.24
N PRO A 373 4.99 9.94 -7.79
CA PRO A 373 3.82 9.89 -8.68
C PRO A 373 3.80 11.05 -9.69
N ASP A 374 3.23 10.84 -10.88
CA ASP A 374 3.06 11.92 -11.87
C ASP A 374 1.98 12.93 -11.44
N GLN A 375 1.02 12.47 -10.63
CA GLN A 375 0.07 13.30 -9.89
C GLN A 375 -0.24 12.62 -8.57
N PHE A 376 -0.12 13.37 -7.48
CA PHE A 376 -0.48 12.90 -6.14
C PHE A 376 -1.91 13.34 -5.80
N LEU A 377 -2.76 12.40 -5.39
CA LEU A 377 -4.09 12.63 -4.84
C LEU A 377 -4.19 11.87 -3.51
N TYR A 378 -4.82 12.45 -2.51
CA TYR A 378 -5.17 11.73 -1.29
C TYR A 378 -6.54 12.16 -0.81
N TYR A 379 -7.14 11.34 0.05
CA TYR A 379 -8.39 11.68 0.71
C TYR A 379 -8.22 11.52 2.22
N TYR A 380 -9.02 12.29 2.93
CA TYR A 380 -9.07 12.22 4.37
C TYR A 380 -10.44 12.66 4.85
N TYR A 381 -10.81 12.20 6.03
CA TYR A 381 -12.08 12.51 6.67
C TYR A 381 -11.84 13.57 7.75
N PRO A 382 -11.82 14.86 7.41
CA PRO A 382 -11.69 15.92 8.42
C PRO A 382 -12.91 15.95 9.35
N MET A 383 -14.02 15.33 8.93
CA MET A 383 -15.29 15.29 9.64
C MET A 383 -15.91 13.91 9.47
N TRP A 384 -16.21 13.27 10.59
CA TRP A 384 -16.86 11.96 10.63
C TRP A 384 -17.92 11.97 11.73
N GLU A 385 -19.19 11.98 11.34
CA GLU A 385 -20.29 11.56 12.22
C GLU A 385 -20.65 10.13 11.85
N SER A 386 -20.50 9.19 12.79
CA SER A 386 -21.13 7.86 12.66
C SER A 386 -22.35 7.77 13.58
N GLU A 387 -23.30 6.91 13.24
CA GLU A 387 -24.35 6.46 14.16
C GLU A 387 -23.79 5.73 15.41
N TRP A 388 -22.48 5.47 15.40
CA TRP A 388 -21.67 4.86 16.44
C TRP A 388 -20.83 5.89 17.22
N ALA A 389 -20.90 7.17 16.83
CA ALA A 389 -20.14 8.24 17.42
C ALA A 389 -20.82 8.68 18.72
N SER A 390 -20.08 8.65 19.83
CA SER A 390 -20.60 9.16 21.10
C SER A 390 -20.57 10.70 21.06
N VAL A 391 -21.27 11.36 22.00
CA VAL A 391 -21.25 12.83 22.13
C VAL A 391 -19.82 13.39 22.34
N ASP A 392 -18.85 12.53 22.70
CA ASP A 392 -17.44 12.90 22.83
C ASP A 392 -16.69 13.01 21.47
N ASP A 393 -17.21 12.42 20.39
CA ASP A 393 -16.61 12.51 19.04
C ASP A 393 -16.72 13.92 18.41
N ILE A 394 -17.59 14.78 18.94
CA ILE A 394 -17.66 16.19 18.56
C ILE A 394 -16.40 16.94 19.02
N ASN A 395 -15.76 16.53 20.12
CA ASN A 395 -14.45 17.05 20.54
C ASN A 395 -13.28 16.47 19.71
N GLY A 396 -13.44 15.25 19.18
CA GLY A 396 -12.51 14.66 18.20
C GLY A 396 -12.46 15.39 16.86
N SER A 397 -13.38 16.34 16.60
CA SER A 397 -13.35 17.18 15.40
C SER A 397 -12.19 18.17 15.38
N VAL A 398 -11.68 18.63 16.53
CA VAL A 398 -10.54 19.57 16.58
C VAL A 398 -9.23 18.85 16.30
N GLU A 399 -9.01 17.68 16.92
CA GLU A 399 -7.83 16.84 16.67
C GLU A 399 -7.79 16.39 15.21
N LYS A 400 -8.92 15.96 14.63
CA LYS A 400 -9.00 15.59 13.21
C LYS A 400 -8.75 16.76 12.26
N LEU A 401 -9.11 17.99 12.63
CA LEU A 401 -8.77 19.18 11.86
C LEU A 401 -7.28 19.50 11.93
N GLU A 402 -6.64 19.29 13.09
CA GLU A 402 -5.18 19.40 13.22
C GLU A 402 -4.47 18.31 12.41
N ASP A 403 -4.93 17.05 12.47
CA ASP A 403 -4.41 15.97 11.61
C ASP A 403 -4.56 16.32 10.12
N THR A 404 -5.72 16.86 9.73
CA THR A 404 -5.94 17.32 8.35
C THR A 404 -4.97 18.43 7.97
N ARG A 405 -4.72 19.39 8.88
CA ARG A 405 -3.75 20.47 8.65
C ARG A 405 -2.34 19.92 8.50
N GLU A 406 -1.94 18.97 9.35
CA GLU A 406 -0.64 18.31 9.25
C GLU A 406 -0.50 17.51 7.96
N LEU A 407 -1.53 16.78 7.54
CA LEU A 407 -1.55 16.05 6.27
C LEU A 407 -1.44 16.97 5.06
N LEU A 408 -2.14 18.11 5.07
CA LEU A 408 -2.02 19.13 4.02
C LEU A 408 -0.61 19.71 3.97
N GLN A 409 0.04 19.91 5.13
CA GLN A 409 1.42 20.36 5.20
C GLN A 409 2.39 19.30 4.67
N ASP A 410 2.25 18.04 5.09
CA ASP A 410 3.05 16.91 4.59
C ASP A 410 2.91 16.76 3.08
N ALA A 411 1.69 16.87 2.56
CA ALA A 411 1.42 16.83 1.12
C ALA A 411 2.05 18.01 0.39
N TYR A 412 1.94 19.23 0.93
CA TYR A 412 2.54 20.42 0.32
C TYR A 412 4.07 20.33 0.29
N GLU A 413 4.70 19.87 1.37
CA GLU A 413 6.15 19.73 1.47
C GLU A 413 6.68 18.62 0.56
N ALA A 414 5.98 17.48 0.48
CA ALA A 414 6.38 16.36 -0.37
C ALA A 414 6.06 16.59 -1.85
N TYR A 415 4.89 17.16 -2.16
CA TYR A 415 4.38 17.35 -3.52
C TYR A 415 3.47 18.59 -3.63
N PRO A 416 4.02 19.80 -3.86
CA PRO A 416 3.25 21.06 -3.79
C PRO A 416 2.00 21.15 -4.67
N ASN A 417 1.93 20.39 -5.77
CA ASN A 417 0.81 20.35 -6.71
C ASN A 417 -0.16 19.19 -6.44
N PHE A 418 -0.28 18.75 -5.19
CA PHE A 418 -1.15 17.63 -4.82
C PHE A 418 -2.62 17.98 -4.99
N TRP A 419 -3.45 16.95 -5.14
CA TRP A 419 -4.90 17.05 -5.09
C TRP A 419 -5.40 16.43 -3.79
N TYR A 420 -6.49 16.98 -3.25
CA TYR A 420 -7.07 16.52 -2.01
C TYR A 420 -8.58 16.36 -2.15
N THR A 421 -9.08 15.16 -1.84
CA THR A 421 -10.50 14.88 -1.76
C THR A 421 -10.96 15.06 -0.32
N VAL A 422 -11.77 16.09 -0.08
CA VAL A 422 -12.49 16.24 1.17
C VAL A 422 -13.67 15.27 1.19
N GLN A 423 -13.63 14.26 2.05
CA GLN A 423 -14.78 13.40 2.31
C GLN A 423 -15.44 13.79 3.63
N ALA A 424 -16.70 14.22 3.56
CA ALA A 424 -17.51 14.58 4.74
C ALA A 424 -18.71 13.64 4.83
N HIS A 425 -18.61 12.60 5.69
CA HIS A 425 -19.75 11.73 6.00
C HIS A 425 -20.65 12.39 7.06
N GLY A 426 -21.97 12.34 6.86
CA GLY A 426 -22.98 12.64 7.88
C GLY A 426 -23.42 14.11 8.02
N PHE A 427 -22.69 15.08 7.45
CA PHE A 427 -22.98 16.50 7.71
C PHE A 427 -24.19 17.10 6.97
N LEU A 428 -24.82 16.35 6.06
CA LEU A 428 -25.88 16.86 5.17
C LEU A 428 -27.30 16.56 5.65
N GLU A 429 -27.48 15.78 6.72
CA GLU A 429 -28.80 15.48 7.27
C GLU A 429 -28.92 15.92 8.73
N LYS A 430 -29.06 17.24 8.94
CA LYS A 430 -29.85 17.82 10.03
C LYS A 430 -30.21 19.29 9.76
#